data_AF-A0ABC8T0H7-F1
#
_entry.id   AF-A0ABC8T0H7-F1
#
_cell.length_a   1.000
_cell.length_b   1.000
_cell.length_c   1.000
_cell.angle_alpha   90.00
_cell.angle_beta   90.00
_cell.angle_gamma   90.00
#
_symmetry.space_group_name_H-M   'P 1'
#
loop_
_entity.id
_entity.type
_entity.pdbx_description
1 polymer ?
#
loop_
_entity_poly.entity_id
_entity_poly.type
_entity_poly.pdbx_seq_one_letter_code
_entity_poly.pdbx_strand_id
1 'polypeptide(L)'
;MILSALLTSVGINLGLCFLFFTLYSILRKQPGNAKVYAPRLVAEGKTREDSDFNLERLLPSTNWVRRAWQPSEEDLLSTSGLDAVVFMRIFTFSLKVFTFAGILGVFILLPFNYMGNQLSTDFSDLPNKSLESFSISNVDDGSNRLWIHFCAAYVFTAFVCYILYLEYDYISSRRIAYFYSSKPQPHQFTVLVRGIPISSGSSYSESVENFFREYYPSTYLSHYVVHQTSKLQRLIVSILCEA
;
A
#
# COMPACT_ATOMS: atom_id res chain seq x y z
N MET A 1 -4.75 28.25 10.56
CA MET A 1 -3.40 27.76 10.15
C MET A 1 -2.72 28.81 9.28
N ILE A 2 -1.48 29.19 9.61
CA ILE A 2 -0.76 30.28 8.92
C ILE A 2 -0.22 29.77 7.58
N LEU A 3 -0.54 30.47 6.49
CA LEU A 3 -0.12 30.12 5.13
C LEU A 3 1.40 30.04 5.00
N SER A 4 2.14 30.97 5.62
CA SER A 4 3.61 30.99 5.60
C SER A 4 4.22 29.72 6.19
N ALA A 5 3.69 29.23 7.32
CA ALA A 5 4.16 27.99 7.94
C ALA A 5 3.94 26.76 7.03
N LEU A 6 2.80 26.71 6.32
CA LEU A 6 2.54 25.66 5.33
C LEU A 6 3.55 25.72 4.17
N LEU A 7 3.79 26.91 3.60
CA LEU A 7 4.75 27.06 2.50
C LEU A 7 6.18 26.69 2.93
N THR A 8 6.60 27.11 4.12
CA THR A 8 7.93 26.73 4.66
C THR A 8 8.04 25.22 4.80
N SER A 9 7.01 24.55 5.34
CA SER A 9 6.99 23.09 5.47
C SER A 9 7.05 22.40 4.10
N VAL A 10 6.26 22.85 3.12
CA VAL A 10 6.27 22.32 1.75
C VAL A 10 7.65 22.50 1.11
N GLY A 11 8.26 23.67 1.26
CA GLY A 11 9.60 23.96 0.73
C GLY A 11 10.68 23.04 1.30
N ILE A 12 10.71 22.85 2.63
CA ILE A 12 11.68 21.96 3.30
C ILE A 12 11.46 20.51 2.86
N ASN A 13 10.22 20.03 2.87
CA ASN A 13 9.90 18.65 2.48
C ASN A 13 10.19 18.37 1.01
N LEU A 14 9.92 19.32 0.10
CA LEU A 14 10.31 19.21 -1.30
C LEU A 14 11.83 19.16 -1.46
N GLY A 15 12.57 20.01 -0.75
CA GLY A 15 14.03 19.98 -0.74
C GLY A 15 14.59 18.63 -0.31
N LEU A 16 14.06 18.06 0.77
CA LEU A 16 14.43 16.71 1.23
C LEU A 16 14.05 15.63 0.22
N CYS A 17 12.88 15.74 -0.42
CA CYS A 17 12.45 14.83 -1.46
C CYS A 17 13.44 14.81 -2.64
N PHE A 18 13.85 16.00 -3.14
CA PHE A 18 14.86 16.09 -4.18
C PHE A 18 16.22 15.54 -3.74
N LEU A 19 16.64 15.79 -2.50
CA LEU A 19 17.87 15.22 -1.93
C LEU A 19 17.83 13.69 -1.90
N PHE A 20 16.75 13.08 -1.40
CA PHE A 20 16.63 11.63 -1.36
C PHE A 20 16.45 11.02 -2.75
N PHE A 21 15.73 11.67 -3.64
CA PHE A 21 15.56 11.23 -5.02
C PHE A 21 16.90 11.21 -5.77
N THR A 22 17.70 12.25 -5.61
CA THR A 22 19.05 12.34 -6.20
C THR A 22 19.98 11.30 -5.59
N LEU A 23 20.03 11.20 -4.26
CA LEU A 23 20.82 10.20 -3.56
C LEU A 23 20.44 8.77 -4.00
N TYR A 24 19.15 8.44 -4.04
CA TYR A 24 18.66 7.15 -4.53
C TYR A 24 19.10 6.90 -5.98
N SER A 25 18.97 7.91 -6.85
CA SER A 25 19.36 7.81 -8.27
C SER A 25 20.84 7.50 -8.48
N ILE A 26 21.70 7.94 -7.55
CA ILE A 26 23.15 7.66 -7.55
C ILE A 26 23.44 6.32 -6.89
N LEU A 27 22.94 6.10 -5.66
CA LEU A 27 23.22 4.90 -4.86
C LEU A 27 22.76 3.62 -5.52
N ARG A 28 21.59 3.62 -6.17
CA ARG A 28 21.04 2.45 -6.88
C ARG A 28 21.92 2.00 -8.04
N LYS A 29 22.70 2.91 -8.62
CA LYS A 29 23.56 2.59 -9.75
C LYS A 29 24.81 1.89 -9.25
N GLN A 30 25.35 2.24 -8.07
CA GLN A 30 26.64 1.74 -7.59
C GLN A 30 26.66 0.20 -7.47
N PRO A 31 27.71 -0.48 -7.98
CA PRO A 31 27.75 -1.94 -8.05
C PRO A 31 27.78 -2.57 -6.65
N GLY A 32 28.47 -1.94 -5.69
CA GLY A 32 28.52 -2.40 -4.30
C GLY A 32 27.14 -2.45 -3.61
N ASN A 33 26.18 -1.63 -4.07
CA ASN A 33 24.84 -1.56 -3.49
C ASN A 33 23.80 -2.41 -4.25
N ALA A 34 24.19 -3.15 -5.28
CA ALA A 34 23.26 -3.95 -6.10
C ALA A 34 22.52 -5.01 -5.27
N LYS A 35 23.18 -5.58 -4.26
CA LYS A 35 22.57 -6.53 -3.30
C LYS A 35 21.40 -5.93 -2.52
N VAL A 36 21.43 -4.61 -2.27
CA VAL A 36 20.40 -3.91 -1.50
C VAL A 36 19.28 -3.40 -2.40
N TYR A 37 19.61 -2.75 -3.52
CA TYR A 37 18.63 -2.10 -4.40
C TYR A 37 18.03 -3.03 -5.47
N ALA A 38 18.68 -4.15 -5.76
CA ALA A 38 18.24 -5.11 -6.78
C ALA A 38 18.41 -6.58 -6.34
N PRO A 39 17.97 -6.97 -5.14
CA PRO A 39 18.22 -8.32 -4.60
C PRO A 39 17.62 -9.42 -5.48
N ARG A 40 16.48 -9.19 -6.12
CA ARG A 40 15.86 -10.16 -7.05
C ARG A 40 16.73 -10.39 -8.29
N LEU A 41 17.29 -9.33 -8.87
CA LEU A 41 18.18 -9.45 -10.04
C LEU A 41 19.51 -10.14 -9.68
N VAL A 42 19.98 -9.95 -8.45
CA VAL A 42 21.15 -10.65 -7.91
C VAL A 42 20.84 -12.13 -7.70
N ALA A 43 19.70 -12.45 -7.08
CA ALA A 43 19.27 -13.84 -6.85
C ALA A 43 19.01 -14.59 -8.16
N GLU A 44 18.51 -13.91 -9.19
CA GLU A 44 18.33 -14.48 -10.55
C GLU A 44 19.63 -14.57 -11.36
N GLY A 45 20.76 -14.09 -10.83
CA GLY A 45 22.05 -14.07 -11.54
C GLY A 45 22.08 -13.14 -12.76
N LYS A 46 21.10 -12.24 -12.91
CA LYS A 46 20.96 -11.32 -14.05
C LYS A 46 21.74 -10.01 -13.87
N THR A 47 22.52 -9.89 -12.81
CA THR A 47 23.30 -8.68 -12.54
C THR A 47 24.59 -8.74 -13.36
N ARG A 48 24.72 -7.88 -14.37
CA ARG A 48 26.00 -7.69 -15.07
C ARG A 48 26.98 -7.05 -14.09
N GLU A 49 28.00 -7.79 -13.68
CA GLU A 49 29.14 -7.27 -12.93
C GLU A 49 30.04 -6.46 -13.87
N ASP A 50 29.55 -5.32 -14.37
CA ASP A 50 30.43 -4.34 -15.00
C ASP A 50 31.17 -3.61 -13.87
N SER A 51 32.40 -4.08 -13.64
CA SER A 51 33.34 -3.62 -12.60
C SER A 51 33.92 -2.23 -12.85
N ASP A 52 33.67 -1.64 -14.02
CA ASP A 52 34.28 -0.39 -14.41
C ASP A 52 33.60 0.81 -13.77
N PHE A 53 34.40 1.63 -13.08
CA PHE A 53 33.98 2.90 -12.52
C PHE A 53 33.72 3.89 -13.66
N ASN A 54 32.44 4.13 -13.97
CA ASN A 54 32.02 5.13 -14.94
C ASN A 54 31.49 6.38 -14.21
N LEU A 55 32.03 7.57 -14.53
CA LEU A 55 31.59 8.85 -13.97
C LEU A 55 30.12 9.16 -14.28
N GLU A 56 29.57 8.63 -15.39
CA GLU A 56 28.15 8.73 -15.74
C GLU A 56 27.23 8.07 -14.69
N ARG A 57 27.79 7.19 -13.85
CA ARG A 57 27.08 6.51 -12.76
C ARG A 57 26.78 7.44 -11.57
N LEU A 58 27.53 8.55 -11.44
CA LEU A 58 27.32 9.58 -10.42
C LEU A 58 26.31 10.65 -10.85
N LEU A 59 25.98 10.72 -12.14
CA LEU A 59 24.94 11.63 -12.62
C LEU A 59 23.54 11.10 -12.25
N PRO A 60 22.68 11.90 -11.59
CA PRO A 60 21.32 11.48 -11.30
C PRO A 60 20.55 11.27 -12.61
N SER A 61 19.90 10.11 -12.76
CA SER A 61 19.08 9.80 -13.94
C SER A 61 17.64 9.58 -13.53
N THR A 62 16.70 10.21 -14.23
CA THR A 62 15.25 9.99 -14.04
C THR A 62 14.72 8.76 -14.80
N ASN A 63 15.57 8.09 -15.60
CA ASN A 63 15.20 6.92 -16.40
C ASN A 63 14.55 5.78 -15.61
N TRP A 64 14.90 5.63 -14.33
CA TRP A 64 14.30 4.60 -13.48
C TRP A 64 12.83 4.86 -13.18
N VAL A 65 12.41 6.13 -13.10
CA VAL A 65 11.00 6.51 -12.89
C VAL A 65 10.18 6.08 -14.11
N ARG A 66 10.67 6.40 -15.32
CA ARG A 66 10.03 5.97 -16.56
C ARG A 66 9.91 4.45 -16.62
N ARG A 67 10.99 3.72 -16.30
CA ARG A 67 10.98 2.25 -16.28
C ARG A 67 10.06 1.68 -15.20
N ALA A 68 9.85 2.38 -14.09
CA ALA A 68 8.93 1.95 -13.04
C ALA A 68 7.46 2.18 -13.41
N TRP A 69 7.17 3.12 -14.31
CA TRP A 69 5.82 3.44 -14.76
C TRP A 69 5.35 2.62 -15.98
N GLN A 70 6.29 2.04 -16.71
CA GLN A 70 6.01 1.25 -17.91
C GLN A 70 5.35 -0.13 -17.71
N PRO A 71 5.60 -0.89 -16.63
CA PRO A 71 5.08 -2.25 -16.49
C PRO A 71 3.56 -2.30 -16.54
N SER A 72 3.02 -3.26 -17.29
CA SER A 72 1.58 -3.48 -17.33
C SER A 72 1.07 -4.21 -16.10
N GLU A 73 -0.25 -4.28 -15.93
CA GLU A 73 -0.85 -5.10 -14.87
C GLU A 73 -0.52 -6.59 -15.06
N GLU A 74 -0.46 -7.07 -16.31
CA GLU A 74 -0.07 -8.46 -16.60
C GLU A 74 1.39 -8.74 -16.19
N ASP A 75 2.31 -7.81 -16.48
CA ASP A 75 3.71 -7.91 -16.08
C ASP A 75 3.87 -7.96 -14.56
N LEU A 76 3.08 -7.15 -13.85
CA LEU A 76 3.04 -7.14 -12.39
C LEU A 76 2.50 -8.46 -11.84
N LEU A 77 1.44 -9.00 -12.45
CA LEU A 77 0.85 -10.27 -12.05
C LEU A 77 1.85 -11.43 -12.22
N SER A 78 2.56 -11.49 -13.35
CA SER A 78 3.51 -12.58 -13.63
C SER A 78 4.77 -12.49 -12.78
N THR A 79 5.24 -11.27 -12.49
CA THR A 79 6.52 -11.05 -11.80
C THR A 79 6.39 -10.99 -10.28
N SER A 80 5.29 -10.41 -9.77
CA SER A 80 5.11 -10.13 -8.34
C SER A 80 3.83 -10.72 -7.74
N GLY A 81 2.99 -11.38 -8.54
CA GLY A 81 1.78 -12.03 -8.07
C GLY A 81 0.58 -11.11 -7.93
N LEU A 82 -0.57 -11.70 -7.56
CA LEU A 82 -1.85 -10.99 -7.47
C LEU A 82 -1.84 -9.91 -6.37
N ASP A 83 -1.20 -10.16 -5.24
CA ASP A 83 -1.17 -9.22 -4.10
C ASP A 83 -0.49 -7.90 -4.48
N ALA A 84 0.57 -7.95 -5.29
CA ALA A 84 1.24 -6.76 -5.79
C ALA A 84 0.34 -5.94 -6.73
N VAL A 85 -0.43 -6.62 -7.58
CA VAL A 85 -1.42 -5.98 -8.45
C VAL A 85 -2.49 -5.28 -7.61
N VAL A 86 -3.03 -5.96 -6.60
CA VAL A 86 -4.03 -5.37 -5.68
C VAL A 86 -3.44 -4.15 -4.97
N PHE A 87 -2.21 -4.25 -4.47
CA PHE A 87 -1.52 -3.13 -3.82
C PHE A 87 -1.35 -1.92 -4.74
N MET A 88 -0.91 -2.12 -5.99
CA MET A 88 -0.80 -1.03 -6.97
C MET A 88 -2.16 -0.40 -7.28
N ARG A 89 -3.23 -1.21 -7.32
CA ARG A 89 -4.59 -0.71 -7.56
C ARG A 89 -5.12 0.14 -6.41
N ILE A 90 -4.67 -0.06 -5.16
CA ILE A 90 -4.99 0.84 -4.04
C ILE A 90 -4.47 2.26 -4.32
N PHE A 91 -3.28 2.41 -4.89
CA PHE A 91 -2.74 3.74 -5.26
C PHE A 91 -3.53 4.37 -6.40
N THR A 92 -3.84 3.60 -7.45
CA THR A 92 -4.66 4.08 -8.58
C THR A 92 -6.05 4.49 -8.12
N PHE A 93 -6.69 3.69 -7.26
CA PHE A 93 -7.97 4.01 -6.62
C PHE A 93 -7.88 5.32 -5.84
N SER A 94 -6.88 5.44 -4.97
CA SER A 94 -6.66 6.64 -4.17
C SER A 94 -6.46 7.88 -5.04
N LEU A 95 -5.66 7.79 -6.11
CA LEU A 95 -5.46 8.88 -7.07
C LEU A 95 -6.79 9.30 -7.72
N LYS A 96 -7.62 8.36 -8.19
CA LYS A 96 -8.95 8.67 -8.76
C LYS A 96 -9.84 9.42 -7.76
N VAL A 97 -9.89 8.94 -6.51
CA VAL A 97 -10.68 9.55 -5.43
C VAL A 97 -10.18 10.95 -5.09
N PHE A 98 -8.86 11.12 -4.92
CA PHE A 98 -8.27 12.42 -4.60
C PHE A 98 -8.34 13.41 -5.76
N THR A 99 -8.24 12.96 -7.01
CA THR A 99 -8.45 13.83 -8.17
C THR A 99 -9.89 14.36 -8.20
N PHE A 100 -10.88 13.49 -7.98
CA PHE A 100 -12.27 13.92 -7.91
C PHE A 100 -12.53 14.87 -6.73
N ALA A 101 -12.02 14.52 -5.54
CA ALA A 101 -12.06 15.39 -4.36
C ALA A 101 -11.39 16.73 -4.62
N GLY A 102 -10.26 16.73 -5.33
CA GLY A 102 -9.50 17.92 -5.68
C GLY A 102 -10.28 18.83 -6.63
N ILE A 103 -10.93 18.28 -7.66
CA ILE A 103 -11.79 19.05 -8.58
C ILE A 103 -12.96 19.66 -7.80
N LEU A 104 -13.66 18.85 -7.00
CA LEU A 104 -14.79 19.32 -6.20
C LEU A 104 -14.35 20.37 -5.16
N GLY A 105 -13.20 20.17 -4.52
CA GLY A 105 -12.63 21.09 -3.54
C GLY A 105 -12.22 22.42 -4.16
N VAL A 106 -11.47 22.39 -5.26
CA VAL A 106 -10.89 23.60 -5.89
C VAL A 106 -11.94 24.40 -6.65
N PHE A 107 -12.85 23.76 -7.38
CA PHE A 107 -13.80 24.46 -8.25
C PHE A 107 -15.16 24.75 -7.61
N ILE A 108 -15.53 24.03 -6.55
CA ILE A 108 -16.81 24.22 -5.87
C ILE A 108 -16.58 24.76 -4.46
N LEU A 109 -16.00 23.96 -3.57
CA LEU A 109 -15.96 24.32 -2.15
C LEU A 109 -15.10 25.57 -1.87
N LEU A 110 -13.93 25.69 -2.49
CA LEU A 110 -13.01 26.79 -2.23
C LEU A 110 -13.58 28.17 -2.64
N PRO A 111 -14.16 28.36 -3.84
CA PRO A 111 -14.83 29.61 -4.19
C PRO A 111 -15.99 29.96 -3.25
N PHE A 112 -16.85 28.99 -2.92
CA PHE A 112 -18.01 29.23 -2.06
C PHE A 112 -17.61 29.58 -0.62
N ASN A 113 -16.56 28.95 -0.09
CA ASN A 113 -15.99 29.28 1.22
C ASN A 113 -15.41 30.70 1.23
N TYR A 114 -14.67 31.06 0.17
CA TYR A 114 -14.05 32.37 0.08
C TYR A 114 -15.06 33.53 0.03
N MET A 115 -16.23 33.31 -0.57
CA MET A 115 -17.30 34.31 -0.62
C MET A 115 -18.00 34.52 0.74
N GLY A 116 -17.68 33.73 1.76
CA GLY A 116 -18.17 33.87 3.12
C GLY A 116 -17.72 35.17 3.79
N ASN A 117 -18.55 35.72 4.66
CA ASN A 117 -18.32 37.01 5.31
C ASN A 117 -18.10 36.90 6.83
N GLN A 118 -18.03 35.67 7.37
CA GLN A 118 -17.97 35.45 8.81
C GLN A 118 -16.63 35.91 9.42
N LEU A 119 -15.54 35.84 8.64
CA LEU A 119 -14.24 36.36 9.04
C LEU A 119 -14.05 37.77 8.43
N SER A 120 -13.97 38.80 9.28
CA SER A 120 -13.69 40.18 8.86
C SER A 120 -12.37 40.26 8.10
N THR A 121 -12.44 40.53 6.79
CA THR A 121 -11.26 40.48 5.90
C THR A 121 -10.58 41.85 5.89
N ASP A 122 -9.61 42.08 6.78
CA ASP A 122 -8.70 43.22 6.65
C ASP A 122 -7.70 42.94 5.51
N PHE A 123 -7.72 43.78 4.48
CA PHE A 123 -6.99 43.58 3.22
C PHE A 123 -5.49 43.90 3.31
N SER A 124 -5.00 44.42 4.44
CA SER A 124 -3.63 44.92 4.62
C SER A 124 -2.59 43.83 4.93
N ASP A 125 -2.98 42.63 5.38
CA ASP A 125 -2.07 41.60 5.86
C ASP A 125 -2.10 40.31 5.01
N LEU A 126 -1.79 40.45 3.73
CA LEU A 126 -1.69 39.33 2.77
C LEU A 126 -0.77 38.15 3.24
N PRO A 127 0.37 38.37 3.92
CA PRO A 127 1.22 37.26 4.39
C PRO A 127 0.66 36.51 5.62
N ASN A 128 -0.27 37.11 6.36
CA ASN A 128 -0.87 36.52 7.57
C ASN A 128 -2.30 36.00 7.35
N LYS A 129 -2.76 35.92 6.09
CA LYS A 129 -4.10 35.44 5.78
C LYS A 129 -4.28 34.00 6.27
N SER A 130 -5.22 33.81 7.21
CA SER A 130 -5.56 32.50 7.74
C SER A 130 -6.23 31.66 6.65
N LEU A 131 -5.79 30.40 6.51
CA LEU A 131 -6.43 29.42 5.64
C LEU A 131 -7.91 29.15 5.99
N GLU A 132 -8.36 29.63 7.15
CA GLU A 132 -9.75 29.58 7.58
C GLU A 132 -10.71 30.34 6.67
N SER A 133 -10.22 31.32 5.91
CA SER A 133 -11.00 32.01 4.87
C SER A 133 -11.42 31.08 3.71
N PHE A 134 -10.72 29.97 3.50
CA PHE A 134 -11.06 28.95 2.49
C PHE A 134 -11.78 27.73 3.08
N SER A 135 -12.11 27.76 4.36
CA SER A 135 -12.79 26.68 5.07
C SER A 135 -14.26 27.02 5.30
N ILE A 136 -15.04 26.01 5.70
CA ILE A 136 -16.45 26.17 6.09
C ILE A 136 -16.62 27.16 7.26
N SER A 137 -15.57 27.41 8.05
CA SER A 137 -15.54 28.41 9.13
C SER A 137 -15.72 29.86 8.68
N ASN A 138 -15.61 30.14 7.38
CA ASN A 138 -15.89 31.47 6.83
C ASN A 138 -17.37 31.63 6.39
N VAL A 139 -18.15 30.55 6.40
CA VAL A 139 -19.55 30.52 5.95
C VAL A 139 -20.48 30.74 7.13
N ASP A 140 -21.27 31.82 7.08
CA ASP A 140 -22.17 32.23 8.16
C ASP A 140 -23.12 31.11 8.63
N ASP A 141 -23.36 31.07 9.95
CA ASP A 141 -24.30 30.11 10.55
C ASP A 141 -25.72 30.32 10.00
N GLY A 142 -26.37 29.21 9.61
CA GLY A 142 -27.71 29.25 9.00
C GLY A 142 -27.74 29.71 7.54
N SER A 143 -26.57 29.93 6.91
CA SER A 143 -26.49 30.30 5.50
C SER A 143 -26.94 29.17 4.58
N ASN A 144 -27.69 29.52 3.52
CA ASN A 144 -28.07 28.60 2.45
C ASN A 144 -26.85 27.99 1.73
N ARG A 145 -25.65 28.56 1.89
CA ARG A 145 -24.40 28.05 1.32
C ARG A 145 -23.96 26.73 1.94
N LEU A 146 -24.37 26.43 3.18
CA LEU A 146 -24.09 25.14 3.82
C LEU A 146 -24.71 23.95 3.07
N TRP A 147 -25.80 24.16 2.32
CA TRP A 147 -26.36 23.14 1.45
C TRP A 147 -25.41 22.69 0.34
N ILE A 148 -24.50 23.58 -0.10
CA ILE A 148 -23.48 23.22 -1.11
C ILE A 148 -22.52 22.19 -0.53
N HIS A 149 -22.10 22.37 0.73
CA HIS A 149 -21.26 21.39 1.43
C HIS A 149 -21.97 20.06 1.63
N PHE A 150 -23.24 20.11 2.04
CA PHE A 150 -24.07 18.93 2.19
C PHE A 150 -24.17 18.15 0.87
N CYS A 151 -24.58 18.81 -0.21
CA CYS A 151 -24.67 18.20 -1.54
C CYS A 151 -23.31 17.66 -2.02
N ALA A 152 -22.24 18.42 -1.84
CA ALA A 152 -20.89 18.00 -2.19
C ALA A 152 -20.44 16.73 -1.44
N ALA A 153 -20.78 16.62 -0.15
CA ALA A 153 -20.48 15.43 0.63
C ALA A 153 -21.21 14.19 0.08
N TYR A 154 -22.51 14.31 -0.24
CA TYR A 154 -23.26 13.20 -0.84
C TYR A 154 -22.74 12.81 -2.21
N VAL A 155 -22.41 13.79 -3.07
CA VAL A 155 -21.81 13.54 -4.39
C VAL A 155 -20.46 12.84 -4.25
N PHE A 156 -19.62 13.30 -3.32
CA PHE A 156 -18.33 12.67 -3.02
C PHE A 156 -18.50 11.24 -2.53
N THR A 157 -19.36 10.99 -1.55
CA THR A 157 -19.63 9.65 -1.04
C THR A 157 -20.17 8.72 -2.12
N ALA A 158 -21.14 9.17 -2.92
CA ALA A 158 -21.69 8.38 -4.02
C ALA A 158 -20.62 8.01 -5.05
N PHE A 159 -19.75 8.97 -5.42
CA PHE A 159 -18.63 8.71 -6.32
C PHE A 159 -17.65 7.69 -5.74
N VAL A 160 -17.25 7.83 -4.48
CA VAL A 160 -16.34 6.89 -3.82
C VAL A 160 -16.94 5.49 -3.75
N CYS A 161 -18.21 5.36 -3.35
CA CYS A 161 -18.91 4.08 -3.30
C CYS A 161 -19.02 3.45 -4.69
N TYR A 162 -19.29 4.24 -5.74
CA TYR A 162 -19.36 3.75 -7.11
C TYR A 162 -18.01 3.21 -7.60
N ILE A 163 -16.93 3.98 -7.44
CA ILE A 163 -15.59 3.52 -7.83
C ILE A 163 -15.19 2.29 -6.99
N LEU A 164 -15.48 2.29 -5.68
CA LEU A 164 -15.18 1.16 -4.81
C LEU A 164 -15.89 -0.12 -5.29
N TYR A 165 -17.15 -0.02 -5.69
CA TYR A 165 -17.90 -1.13 -6.25
C TYR A 165 -17.25 -1.69 -7.53
N LEU A 166 -16.87 -0.83 -8.47
CA LEU A 166 -16.18 -1.24 -9.69
C LEU A 166 -14.83 -1.91 -9.41
N GLU A 167 -14.06 -1.36 -8.48
CA GLU A 167 -12.75 -1.88 -8.10
C GLU A 167 -12.88 -3.22 -7.36
N TYR A 168 -13.91 -3.37 -6.52
CA TYR A 168 -14.21 -4.62 -5.82
C TYR A 168 -14.61 -5.74 -6.79
N ASP A 169 -15.53 -5.45 -7.72
CA ASP A 169 -15.96 -6.41 -8.74
C ASP A 169 -14.78 -6.89 -9.61
N TYR A 170 -13.93 -5.96 -10.03
CA TYR A 170 -12.72 -6.26 -10.79
C TYR A 170 -11.76 -7.16 -10.00
N ILE A 171 -11.44 -6.80 -8.75
CA ILE A 171 -10.50 -7.57 -7.92
C ILE A 171 -11.06 -8.95 -7.58
N SER A 172 -12.36 -9.05 -7.29
CA SER A 172 -13.04 -10.32 -7.04
C SER A 172 -12.91 -11.26 -8.24
N SER A 173 -13.23 -10.76 -9.44
CA SER A 173 -13.11 -11.51 -10.70
C SER A 173 -11.67 -11.96 -10.97
N ARG A 174 -10.69 -11.06 -10.75
CA ARG A 174 -9.26 -11.37 -10.92
C ARG A 174 -8.76 -12.40 -9.91
N ARG A 175 -9.22 -12.34 -8.67
CA ARG A 175 -8.88 -13.32 -7.62
C ARG A 175 -9.39 -14.71 -7.98
N ILE A 176 -10.62 -14.80 -8.46
CA ILE A 176 -11.20 -16.07 -8.91
C ILE A 176 -10.44 -16.61 -10.12
N ALA A 177 -10.18 -15.78 -11.14
CA ALA A 177 -9.40 -16.18 -12.31
C ALA A 177 -7.99 -16.66 -11.94
N TYR A 178 -7.31 -15.94 -11.04
CA TYR A 178 -6.00 -16.32 -10.53
C TYR A 178 -6.03 -17.66 -9.79
N PHE A 179 -7.06 -17.91 -8.97
CA PHE A 179 -7.22 -19.16 -8.26
C PHE A 179 -7.35 -20.35 -9.23
N TYR A 180 -8.18 -20.21 -10.28
CA TYR A 180 -8.36 -21.27 -11.29
C TYR A 180 -7.15 -21.48 -12.19
N SER A 181 -6.37 -20.43 -12.48
CA SER A 181 -5.16 -20.55 -13.31
C SER A 181 -3.92 -21.03 -12.55
N SER A 182 -3.94 -20.96 -11.21
CA SER A 182 -2.79 -21.29 -10.37
C SER A 182 -2.57 -22.80 -10.27
N LYS A 183 -1.31 -23.22 -10.17
CA LYS A 183 -0.98 -24.61 -9.86
C LYS A 183 -1.50 -24.99 -8.47
N PRO A 184 -1.91 -26.26 -8.25
CA PRO A 184 -2.31 -26.73 -6.94
C PRO A 184 -1.24 -26.44 -5.89
N GLN A 185 -1.60 -25.69 -4.85
CA GLN A 185 -0.68 -25.33 -3.77
C GLN A 185 -1.02 -26.14 -2.50
N PRO A 186 -0.01 -26.53 -1.68
CA PRO A 186 -0.27 -27.30 -0.46
C PRO A 186 -1.30 -26.65 0.49
N HIS A 187 -1.30 -25.32 0.58
CA HIS A 187 -2.24 -24.59 1.44
C HIS A 187 -3.71 -24.72 1.02
N GLN A 188 -4.00 -25.18 -0.20
CA GLN A 188 -5.36 -25.41 -0.69
C GLN A 188 -5.93 -26.76 -0.19
N PHE A 189 -5.07 -27.68 0.24
CA PHE A 189 -5.42 -29.01 0.72
C PHE A 189 -5.17 -29.20 2.22
N THR A 190 -4.56 -28.21 2.88
CA THR A 190 -4.21 -28.27 4.31
C THR A 190 -5.15 -27.40 5.13
N VAL A 191 -5.76 -27.99 6.16
CA VAL A 191 -6.65 -27.28 7.10
C VAL A 191 -5.96 -27.16 8.46
N LEU A 192 -5.99 -25.97 9.05
CA LEU A 192 -5.49 -25.75 10.41
C LEU A 192 -6.57 -26.09 11.43
N VAL A 193 -6.34 -27.16 12.20
CA VAL A 193 -7.24 -27.60 13.27
C VAL A 193 -6.72 -27.08 14.62
N ARG A 194 -7.61 -26.48 15.43
CA ARG A 194 -7.29 -25.92 16.75
C ARG A 194 -8.30 -26.40 17.79
N GLY A 195 -7.92 -26.34 19.07
CA GLY A 195 -8.81 -26.71 20.18
C GLY A 195 -9.11 -28.20 20.26
N ILE A 196 -8.11 -29.05 19.97
CA ILE A 196 -8.27 -30.51 19.96
C ILE A 196 -8.51 -31.00 21.40
N PRO A 197 -9.63 -31.69 21.69
CA PRO A 197 -9.87 -32.26 23.00
C PRO A 197 -8.95 -33.47 23.23
N ILE A 198 -8.37 -33.57 24.42
CA ILE A 198 -7.56 -34.72 24.83
C ILE A 198 -8.38 -35.60 25.76
N SER A 199 -8.40 -36.90 25.47
CA SER A 199 -8.91 -37.91 26.38
C SER A 199 -7.74 -38.50 27.18
N SER A 200 -7.97 -38.88 28.44
CA SER A 200 -6.93 -39.48 29.29
C SER A 200 -6.39 -40.76 28.62
N GLY A 201 -5.12 -40.72 28.19
CA GLY A 201 -4.42 -41.85 27.60
C GLY A 201 -4.20 -41.79 26.09
N SER A 202 -4.82 -40.86 25.35
CA SER A 202 -4.58 -40.69 23.91
C SER A 202 -3.65 -39.50 23.62
N SER A 203 -2.81 -39.64 22.59
CA SER A 203 -2.01 -38.51 22.10
C SER A 203 -2.85 -37.58 21.21
N TYR A 204 -2.45 -36.31 21.07
CA TYR A 204 -3.10 -35.39 20.11
C TYR A 204 -3.11 -35.95 18.68
N SER A 205 -2.02 -36.61 18.27
CA SER A 205 -1.85 -37.25 16.97
C SER A 205 -2.93 -38.30 16.72
N GLU A 206 -3.10 -39.19 17.70
CA GLU A 206 -4.08 -40.27 17.66
C GLU A 206 -5.53 -39.76 17.67
N SER A 207 -5.84 -38.78 18.53
CA SER A 207 -7.17 -38.15 18.55
C SER A 207 -7.54 -37.53 17.20
N VAL A 208 -6.60 -36.85 16.54
CA VAL A 208 -6.81 -36.25 15.21
C VAL A 208 -6.96 -37.33 14.15
N GLU A 209 -6.07 -38.32 14.15
CA GLU A 209 -6.11 -39.41 13.16
C GLU A 209 -7.42 -40.20 13.23
N ASN A 210 -7.85 -40.59 14.44
CA ASN A 210 -9.10 -41.32 14.64
C ASN A 210 -10.30 -40.51 14.14
N PHE A 211 -10.38 -39.22 14.52
CA PHE A 211 -11.46 -38.34 14.07
C PHE A 211 -11.53 -38.23 12.55
N PHE A 212 -10.42 -37.91 11.88
CA PHE A 212 -10.45 -37.73 10.42
C PHE A 212 -10.63 -39.04 9.65
N ARG A 213 -10.12 -40.17 10.15
CA ARG A 213 -10.38 -41.49 9.54
C ARG A 213 -11.83 -41.92 9.67
N GLU A 214 -12.48 -41.60 10.79
CA GLU A 214 -13.89 -41.95 11.02
C GLU A 214 -14.83 -41.09 10.16
N TYR A 215 -14.67 -39.75 10.18
CA TYR A 215 -15.58 -38.83 9.50
C TYR A 215 -15.22 -38.57 8.02
N TYR A 216 -13.94 -38.68 7.64
CA TYR A 216 -13.43 -38.33 6.31
C TYR A 216 -12.51 -39.42 5.72
N PRO A 217 -12.93 -40.70 5.68
CA PRO A 217 -12.06 -41.83 5.33
C PRO A 217 -11.46 -41.76 3.91
N SER A 218 -12.18 -41.17 2.95
CA SER A 218 -11.77 -41.12 1.54
C SER A 218 -10.93 -39.90 1.18
N THR A 219 -10.90 -38.86 2.00
CA THR A 219 -10.21 -37.58 1.71
C THR A 219 -9.07 -37.29 2.67
N TYR A 220 -9.06 -37.90 3.86
CA TYR A 220 -7.98 -37.74 4.82
C TYR A 220 -6.68 -38.37 4.28
N LEU A 221 -5.62 -37.55 4.21
CA LEU A 221 -4.30 -37.97 3.73
C LEU A 221 -3.33 -38.15 4.89
N SER A 222 -3.06 -37.08 5.63
CA SER A 222 -2.12 -37.05 6.75
C SER A 222 -2.36 -35.82 7.63
N HIS A 223 -1.70 -35.77 8.78
CA HIS A 223 -1.68 -34.59 9.64
C HIS A 223 -0.28 -34.33 10.18
N TYR A 224 -0.07 -33.14 10.72
CA TYR A 224 1.16 -32.76 11.41
C TYR A 224 0.82 -32.00 12.69
N VAL A 225 1.30 -32.49 13.85
CA VAL A 225 1.05 -31.85 15.14
C VAL A 225 2.03 -30.68 15.32
N VAL A 226 1.49 -29.50 15.60
CA VAL A 226 2.30 -28.32 15.86
C VAL A 226 2.81 -28.37 17.31
N HIS A 227 4.13 -28.35 17.48
CA HIS A 227 4.78 -28.34 18.78
C HIS A 227 5.32 -26.95 19.14
N GLN A 228 5.39 -26.65 20.44
CA GLN A 228 6.00 -25.40 20.93
C GLN A 228 7.53 -25.47 20.82
N THR A 229 8.08 -24.96 19.72
CA THR A 229 9.51 -24.99 19.42
C THR A 229 10.26 -23.70 19.81
N SER A 230 9.62 -22.77 20.52
CA SER A 230 10.18 -21.43 20.81
C SER A 230 11.50 -21.43 21.58
N LYS A 231 11.74 -22.44 22.45
CA LYS A 231 13.04 -22.63 23.13
C LYS A 231 14.10 -23.16 22.16
N LEU A 232 13.73 -24.13 21.33
CA LEU A 232 14.63 -24.74 20.33
C LEU A 232 15.04 -23.72 19.26
N GLN A 233 14.10 -22.91 18.79
CA GLN A 233 14.36 -21.87 17.80
C GLN A 233 15.34 -20.82 18.34
N ARG A 234 15.22 -20.44 19.62
CA ARG A 234 16.19 -19.54 20.29
C ARG A 234 17.60 -20.13 20.31
N LEU A 235 17.73 -21.42 20.62
CA LEU A 235 19.02 -22.11 20.62
C LEU A 235 19.63 -22.17 19.22
N ILE A 236 18.85 -22.51 18.20
CA ILE A 236 19.32 -22.58 16.80
C ILE A 236 19.82 -21.22 16.32
N VAL A 237 19.07 -20.15 16.59
CA VAL A 237 19.48 -18.78 16.21
C VAL A 237 20.75 -18.35 16.94
N SER A 238 20.88 -18.69 18.23
CA SER A 238 22.10 -18.40 19.00
C SER A 238 23.33 -19.06 18.37
N ILE A 239 23.21 -20.34 17.98
CA ILE A 239 24.31 -21.10 17.37
C ILE A 239 24.66 -20.57 15.97
N LEU A 240 23.66 -20.19 15.16
CA LEU A 240 23.87 -19.65 13.82
C LEU A 240 24.39 -18.21 13.79
N CYS A 241 24.19 -17.42 14.85
CA CYS A 241 24.76 -16.08 14.97
C CYS A 241 26.18 -16.06 15.55
N GLU A 242 26.62 -17.13 16.21
CA GLU A 242 27.99 -17.28 16.73
C GLU A 242 28.97 -17.90 15.71
N ALA A 243 28.47 -18.49 14.62
CA ALA A 243 29.25 -19.07 13.52
C ALA A 243 29.37 -18.12 12.32
#